data_AF-A0A154PR82-F1
#
_entry.id   AF-A0A154PR82-F1
#
_cell.length_a   1.000
_cell.length_b   1.000
_cell.length_c   1.000
_cell.angle_alpha   90.00
_cell.angle_beta   90.00
_cell.angle_gamma   90.00
#
_symmetry.space_group_name_H-M   'P 1'
#
loop_
_entity.id
_entity.type
_entity.pdbx_description
1 polymer ?
#
loop_
_entity_poly.entity_id
_entity_poly.type
_entity_poly.pdbx_seq_one_letter_code
_entity_poly.pdbx_strand_id
1 'polypeptide(L)' 'MVKEARISAMNLYKKGHTAKAISKLLKMPPRIVHDAIKRYKETGGCEDRQGRGRKPTVITSDNLNKIRRMTQGINL' A
#
# COMPACT_ATOMS: atom_id res chain seq x y z
N MET A 1 -6.15 -5.91 4.98
CA MET A 1 -7.39 -6.07 4.19
C MET A 1 -7.01 -6.08 2.73
N VAL A 2 -7.45 -7.09 1.99
CA VAL A 2 -7.22 -7.21 0.54
C VAL A 2 -7.91 -6.05 -0.21
N LYS A 3 -7.34 -5.62 -1.34
CA LYS A 3 -7.83 -4.49 -2.14
C LYS A 3 -9.33 -4.60 -2.47
N GLU A 4 -9.78 -5.78 -2.89
CA GLU A 4 -11.18 -6.03 -3.25
C GLU A 4 -12.15 -5.81 -2.09
N ALA A 5 -11.82 -6.33 -0.90
CA ALA A 5 -12.63 -6.14 0.30
C ALA A 5 -12.77 -4.65 0.69
N ARG A 6 -11.73 -3.85 0.42
CA ARG A 6 -11.76 -2.40 0.62
C ARG A 6 -12.66 -1.71 -0.37
N ILE A 7 -12.56 -2.07 -1.65
CA ILE A 7 -13.43 -1.55 -2.71
C ILE A 7 -14.90 -1.84 -2.37
N SER A 8 -15.22 -3.07 -1.98
CA SER A 8 -16.57 -3.45 -1.56
C SER A 8 -17.04 -2.65 -0.34
N ALA A 9 -16.21 -2.49 0.68
CA ALA A 9 -16.53 -1.67 1.85
C ALA A 9 -16.79 -0.20 1.48
N MET A 10 -15.98 0.38 0.58
CA MET A 10 -16.16 1.77 0.15
C MET A 10 -17.38 1.95 -0.73
N ASN A 11 -17.72 0.98 -1.58
CA ASN A 11 -18.95 1.01 -2.36
C ASN A 11 -20.20 0.99 -1.46
N LEU A 12 -20.19 0.19 -0.39
CA LEU A 12 -21.27 0.19 0.60
C LEU A 12 -21.33 1.51 1.39
N TYR A 13 -20.17 2.07 1.75
CA TYR A 13 -20.11 3.36 2.42
C TYR A 13 -20.68 4.48 1.54
N LYS A 14 -20.36 4.50 0.24
CA LYS A 14 -20.93 5.43 -0.75
C LYS A 14 -22.44 5.31 -0.89
N LYS A 15 -22.98 4.10 -0.71
CA LYS A 15 -24.44 3.84 -0.67
C LYS A 15 -25.12 4.27 0.64
N GLY A 16 -24.36 4.82 1.59
CA GLY A 16 -24.90 5.33 2.87
C GLY A 16 -24.91 4.31 4.01
N HIS A 17 -24.33 3.12 3.83
CA HIS A 17 -24.24 2.16 4.94
C HIS A 17 -23.27 2.63 6.03
N THR A 18 -23.66 2.42 7.30
CA THR A 18 -22.81 2.72 8.45
C THR A 18 -21.65 1.72 8.55
N ALA A 19 -20.53 2.13 9.17
CA ALA A 19 -19.37 1.25 9.40
C ALA A 19 -19.74 -0.06 10.13
N LYS A 20 -20.68 0.01 11.09
CA LYS A 20 -21.21 -1.15 11.82
C LYS A 20 -21.97 -2.10 10.90
N ALA A 21 -22.82 -1.57 10.01
CA ALA A 21 -23.55 -2.39 9.04
C ALA A 21 -22.59 -3.07 8.05
N ILE A 22 -21.60 -2.33 7.56
CA ILE A 22 -20.57 -2.85 6.64
C ILE A 22 -19.76 -3.97 7.31
N SER A 23 -19.35 -3.77 8.57
CA SER A 23 -18.63 -4.78 9.35
C SER A 23 -19.41 -6.09 9.48
N LYS A 24 -20.71 -6.01 9.78
CA LYS A 24 -21.59 -7.19 9.84
C LYS A 24 -21.74 -7.86 8.47
N LEU A 25 -22.00 -7.07 7.42
CA LEU A 25 -22.26 -7.60 6.08
C LEU A 25 -21.03 -8.30 5.48
N LEU A 26 -19.85 -7.70 5.64
CA LEU A 26 -18.59 -8.23 5.11
C LEU A 26 -17.87 -9.17 6.10
N LYS A 27 -18.46 -9.43 7.28
CA LYS A 27 -17.87 -10.22 8.36
C LYS A 27 -16.44 -9.79 8.71
N MET A 28 -16.21 -8.47 8.72
CA MET A 28 -14.90 -7.87 8.99
C MET A 28 -14.86 -7.20 10.36
N PRO A 29 -13.69 -7.18 11.03
CA PRO A 29 -13.52 -6.43 12.27
C PRO A 29 -13.90 -4.95 12.11
N PRO A 30 -14.71 -4.36 13.03
CA PRO A 30 -15.15 -2.97 12.93
C PRO A 30 -13.98 -2.00 12.80
N ARG A 31 -12.88 -2.22 13.54
CA ARG A 31 -11.66 -1.42 13.48
C ARG A 31 -11.12 -1.28 12.06
N ILE A 32 -11.09 -2.37 11.30
CA ILE A 32 -10.58 -2.37 9.92
C ILE A 32 -11.48 -1.54 9.01
N VAL A 33 -12.80 -1.63 9.18
CA VAL A 33 -13.78 -0.84 8.42
C VAL A 33 -13.65 0.64 8.74
N HIS A 34 -13.57 1.00 10.02
CA HIS A 34 -13.36 2.38 10.45
C HIS A 34 -12.07 2.96 9.90
N ASP A 35 -10.96 2.22 10.01
CA ASP A 35 -9.66 2.63 9.45
C ASP A 35 -9.74 2.81 7.93
N ALA A 36 -10.47 1.95 7.22
CA ALA A 36 -10.65 2.05 5.78
C ALA A 36 -11.46 3.28 5.37
N ILE A 37 -12.59 3.53 6.05
CA ILE A 37 -13.43 4.72 5.80
C ILE A 37 -12.66 5.99 6.11
N LYS A 38 -11.94 6.04 7.25
CA LYS A 38 -11.10 7.18 7.60
C LYS A 38 -10.08 7.46 6.50
N ARG A 39 -9.34 6.44 6.05
CA ARG A 39 -8.38 6.59 4.95
C ARG A 39 -9.04 7.08 3.66
N TYR A 40 -10.17 6.51 3.29
CA TYR A 40 -10.90 6.92 2.10
C TYR A 40 -11.33 8.39 2.16
N LYS A 41 -11.72 8.90 3.34
CA LYS A 41 -11.99 10.33 3.54
C LYS A 41 -10.74 11.20 3.40
N GLU A 42 -9.58 10.70 3.82
CA GLU A 42 -8.31 11.43 3.73
C GLU A 42 -7.73 11.46 2.31
N THR A 43 -7.86 10.37 1.54
CA THR A 43 -7.16 10.21 0.24
C THR A 43 -8.08 10.14 -0.96
N GLY A 44 -9.38 9.92 -0.78
CA GLY A 44 -10.34 9.61 -1.85
C GLY A 44 -10.14 8.23 -2.51
N GLY A 45 -9.13 7.47 -2.09
CA GLY A 45 -8.68 6.25 -2.76
C GLY A 45 -8.86 4.97 -1.95
N CYS A 46 -8.89 3.84 -2.67
CA CYS A 46 -8.91 2.49 -2.08
C CYS A 46 -7.54 1.78 -2.18
N GLU A 47 -6.53 2.44 -2.72
CA GLU A 47 -5.18 1.88 -2.83
C GLU A 47 -4.52 1.73 -1.46
N ASP A 48 -3.51 0.86 -1.40
CA ASP A 48 -2.62 0.82 -0.25
C ASP A 48 -1.72 2.05 -0.21
N ARG A 49 -1.37 2.48 1.01
CA ARG A 49 -0.37 3.53 1.16
C ARG A 49 0.95 2.98 0.65
N GLN A 50 1.58 3.73 -0.24
CA GLN A 50 2.95 3.45 -0.64
C GLN A 50 3.81 3.43 0.62
N GLY A 51 4.41 2.28 0.91
CA GLY A 51 5.30 2.14 2.05
C GLY A 51 6.44 3.16 1.91
N ARG A 52 6.93 3.70 3.04
CA ARG A 52 8.13 4.55 3.07
C ARG A 52 9.42 3.76 2.81
N GLY A 53 9.37 2.69 2.02
CA GLY A 53 10.49 1.77 1.81
C GLY A 53 11.81 2.51 1.63
N ARG A 54 12.91 1.87 2.04
CA ARG A 54 14.24 2.46 1.92
C ARG A 54 14.42 2.93 0.47
N LYS A 55 14.67 4.22 0.27
CA LYS A 55 14.96 4.73 -1.09
C LYS A 55 16.06 3.84 -1.66
N PRO A 56 15.96 3.38 -2.91
CA PRO A 56 17.08 2.68 -3.52
C PRO A 56 18.31 3.55 -3.33
N THR A 57 19.38 3.00 -2.75
CA THR A 57 20.68 3.67 -2.79
C THR A 57 20.88 4.02 -4.25
N VAL A 58 21.06 5.30 -4.57
CA VAL A 58 21.29 5.72 -5.94
C VAL A 58 22.61 5.10 -6.35
N ILE A 59 22.54 3.92 -6.98
CA ILE A 59 23.67 3.29 -7.61
C ILE A 59 23.80 4.03 -8.94
N THR A 60 24.64 5.05 -8.95
CA THR A 60 25.11 5.63 -10.21
C THR A 60 25.74 4.52 -11.05
N SER A 61 25.71 4.66 -12.38
CA SER A 61 26.45 3.76 -13.28
C SER A 61 27.89 3.54 -12.82
N ASP A 62 28.52 4.58 -12.27
CA ASP A 62 29.88 4.55 -11.73
C ASP A 62 30.01 3.68 -10.49
N ASN A 63 29.06 3.79 -9.55
CA ASN A 63 29.03 2.93 -8.38
C ASN A 63 28.76 1.46 -8.75
N LEU A 64 27.90 1.21 -9.75
CA LEU A 64 27.66 -0.14 -10.27
C LEU A 64 28.93 -0.72 -10.91
N ASN A 65 29.61 0.08 -11.73
CA ASN A 65 30.85 -0.30 -12.39
C ASN A 65 31.98 -0.53 -11.39
N LYS A 66 32.08 0.31 -10.35
CA LYS A 66 33.05 0.13 -9.25
C LYS A 66 32.79 -1.18 -8.50
N ILE A 67 31.53 -1.47 -8.15
CA ILE A 67 31.16 -2.74 -7.49
C ILE A 67 31.48 -3.93 -8.40
N ARG A 68 31.15 -3.87 -9.70
CA ARG A 68 31.47 -4.91 -10.68
C ARG A 68 32.98 -5.15 -10.79
N ARG A 69 33.80 -4.10 -10.87
CA ARG A 69 35.27 -4.20 -10.87
C ARG A 69 35.79 -4.86 -9.59
N MET A 70 35.24 -4.49 -8.43
CA MET A 70 35.63 -5.08 -7.13
C MET A 70 35.23 -6.55 -7.00
N THR A 71 34.08 -6.96 -7.55
CA THR A 71 33.59 -8.35 -7.45
C THR A 71 34.15 -9.28 -8.53
N GLN A 72 34.45 -8.76 -9.71
CA GLN A 72 34.93 -9.58 -10.83
C GLN A 72 36.45 -9.74 -10.86
N GLY A 73 37.24 -8.93 -10.15
CA GLY A 73 38.70 -9.07 -10.15
C GLY A 73 39.34 -9.00 -11.54
N ILE A 74 38.69 -8.37 -12.51
CA ILE A 74 39.17 -8.28 -13.89
C ILE A 74 39.51 -6.82 -14.17
N ASN A 75 40.81 -6.57 -14.28
CA ASN A 75 41.37 -5.39 -14.95
C ASN A 75 41.06 -5.50 -16.45
N LEU A 76 40.47 -4.45 -17.02
CA LEU A 76 40.52 -4.18 -18.46
C LEU A 76 41.57 -3.10 -18.69
#